data_AF-A0A925PQU3-F1
#
_entry.id   AF-A0A925PQU3-F1
#
_cell.length_a   1.000
_cell.length_b   1.000
_cell.length_c   1.000
_cell.angle_alpha   90.00
_cell.angle_beta   90.00
_cell.angle_gamma   90.00
#
_symmetry.space_group_name_H-M   'P 1'
#
loop_
_entity.id
_entity.type
_entity.pdbx_description
1 polymer ?
#
loop_
_entity_poly.entity_id
_entity_poly.type
_entity_poly.pdbx_seq_one_letter_code
_entity_poly.pdbx_strand_id
1 'polypeptide(L)'
;MDCWHHEIEKATTEDDVVRSASDYLQLWAPRELDPTQLGLIDMQIDSPDDIERVKRWLSDKEPAAVSPTHSADLKELNGYFWHAASRLGEIRQSRFVR
;
A
#
# COMPACT_ATOMS: atom_id res chain seq x y z
N MET A 1 2.50 7.56 14.06
CA MET A 1 2.92 6.20 13.65
C MET A 1 3.66 6.39 12.33
N ASP A 2 4.92 6.83 12.39
CA ASP A 2 5.64 7.32 11.20
C ASP A 2 6.78 6.38 10.77
N CYS A 3 6.99 5.29 11.51
CA CYS A 3 8.10 4.37 11.29
C CYS A 3 7.98 3.60 9.97
N TRP A 4 6.77 3.28 9.51
CA TRP A 4 6.56 2.50 8.28
C TRP A 4 6.71 3.34 7.01
N HIS A 5 6.33 4.63 7.06
CA HIS A 5 6.64 5.58 5.99
C HIS A 5 8.16 5.74 5.84
N HIS A 6 8.89 5.71 6.95
CA HIS A 6 10.35 5.78 6.92
C HIS A 6 11.02 4.53 6.32
N GLU A 7 10.40 3.35 6.41
CA GLU A 7 10.95 2.12 5.83
C GLU A 7 10.85 2.12 4.31
N ILE A 8 9.71 2.57 3.76
CA ILE A 8 9.53 2.69 2.32
C ILE A 8 10.41 3.80 1.71
N GLU A 9 10.65 4.91 2.42
CA GLU A 9 11.60 5.94 2.00
C GLU A 9 13.04 5.41 1.87
N LYS A 10 13.41 4.45 2.72
CA LYS A 10 14.75 3.82 2.72
C LYS A 10 14.89 2.67 1.73
N ALA A 11 13.80 2.17 1.15
CA ALA A 11 13.84 1.06 0.22
C ALA A 11 14.74 1.39 -0.98
N THR A 12 15.68 0.52 -1.33
CA THR A 12 16.63 0.75 -2.44
C THR A 12 16.41 -0.19 -3.61
N THR A 13 15.65 -1.25 -3.39
CA THR A 13 15.29 -2.27 -4.39
C THR A 13 13.78 -2.41 -4.50
N GLU A 14 13.31 -2.97 -5.61
CA GLU A 14 11.88 -3.28 -5.78
C GLU A 14 11.41 -4.31 -4.73
N ASP A 15 12.26 -5.27 -4.36
CA ASP A 15 11.96 -6.27 -3.32
C ASP A 15 11.80 -5.62 -1.93
N ASP A 16 12.58 -4.59 -1.61
CA ASP A 16 12.41 -3.83 -0.36
C ASP A 16 11.03 -3.17 -0.31
N VAL A 17 10.57 -2.60 -1.43
CA VAL A 17 9.26 -1.96 -1.54
C VAL A 17 8.13 -2.99 -1.41
N VAL A 18 8.24 -4.13 -2.09
CA VAL A 18 7.27 -5.24 -2.02
C VAL A 18 7.13 -5.74 -0.59
N ARG A 19 8.25 -5.97 0.10
CA ARG A 19 8.24 -6.41 1.52
C ARG A 19 7.55 -5.39 2.41
N SER A 20 7.94 -4.11 2.33
CA SER A 20 7.34 -3.06 3.17
C SER A 20 5.84 -2.93 2.93
N ALA A 21 5.40 -3.03 1.68
CA ALA A 21 3.98 -2.96 1.34
C ALA A 21 3.17 -4.18 1.80
N SER A 22 3.76 -5.38 1.71
CA SER A 22 3.17 -6.60 2.28
C SER A 22 3.02 -6.48 3.80
N ASP A 23 4.09 -6.09 4.51
CA ASP A 23 4.10 -5.94 5.96
C ASP A 23 3.06 -4.90 6.41
N TYR A 24 2.99 -3.77 5.70
CA TYR A 24 1.99 -2.75 5.97
C TYR A 24 0.57 -3.30 5.76
N LEU A 25 0.27 -3.96 4.63
CA LEU A 25 -1.05 -4.54 4.37
C LEU A 25 -1.48 -5.56 5.44
N GLN A 26 -0.56 -6.41 5.90
CA GLN A 26 -0.81 -7.40 6.95
C GLN A 26 -1.10 -6.78 8.32
N LEU A 27 -0.65 -5.56 8.60
CA LEU A 27 -0.97 -4.84 9.84
C LEU A 27 -2.42 -4.34 9.86
N TRP A 28 -2.97 -3.98 8.70
CA TRP A 28 -4.34 -3.50 8.55
C TRP A 28 -5.36 -4.65 8.46
N ALA A 29 -4.96 -5.81 7.94
CA ALA A 29 -5.80 -6.99 7.72
C ALA A 29 -6.47 -7.61 8.98
N PRO A 30 -6.06 -7.36 10.24
CA PRO A 30 -6.80 -7.89 11.40
C PRO A 30 -7.38 -6.84 12.36
N ARG A 31 -7.15 -5.53 12.16
CA ARG A 31 -7.36 -4.53 13.24
C ARG A 31 -8.46 -3.48 13.01
N GLU A 32 -8.69 -2.99 11.79
CA GLU A 32 -9.49 -1.75 11.62
C GLU A 32 -10.47 -1.78 10.44
N LEU A 33 -10.21 -2.62 9.44
CA LEU A 33 -11.01 -2.76 8.24
C LEU A 33 -11.56 -4.18 8.28
N ASP A 34 -12.86 -4.41 8.55
CA ASP A 34 -13.44 -5.76 8.51
C ASP A 34 -13.08 -6.40 7.14
N PRO A 35 -12.09 -7.30 7.09
CA PRO A 35 -11.39 -7.60 5.83
C PRO A 35 -12.30 -8.33 4.87
N THR A 36 -13.31 -9.01 5.43
CA THR A 36 -14.40 -9.70 4.77
C THR A 36 -15.36 -8.74 4.08
N GLN A 37 -15.71 -7.62 4.72
CA GLN A 37 -16.61 -6.62 4.12
C GLN A 37 -15.92 -5.83 3.00
N LEU A 38 -14.60 -5.69 3.12
CA LEU A 38 -13.79 -4.98 2.15
C LEU A 38 -13.16 -5.92 1.11
N GLY A 39 -13.26 -7.25 1.19
CA GLY A 39 -12.61 -8.15 0.22
C GLY A 39 -11.07 -8.04 0.21
N LEU A 40 -10.49 -7.58 1.33
CA LEU A 40 -9.05 -7.43 1.54
C LEU A 40 -8.37 -8.77 1.88
N ILE A 41 -9.12 -9.79 2.30
CA ILE A 41 -8.60 -11.11 2.71
C ILE A 41 -7.78 -11.77 1.59
N ASP A 42 -8.16 -11.54 0.34
CA ASP A 42 -7.50 -12.15 -0.82
C ASP A 42 -6.35 -11.29 -1.40
N MET A 43 -6.04 -10.14 -0.77
CA MET A 43 -4.98 -9.26 -1.25
C MET A 43 -3.62 -9.66 -0.67
N GLN A 44 -2.74 -10.08 -1.56
CA GLN A 44 -1.33 -10.34 -1.28
C GLN A 44 -0.46 -9.44 -2.16
N ILE A 45 0.67 -9.02 -1.61
CA ILE A 45 1.70 -8.24 -2.31
C ILE A 45 2.92 -9.13 -2.47
N ASP A 46 3.05 -9.78 -3.63
CA ASP A 46 4.20 -10.63 -3.95
C ASP A 46 5.08 -10.00 -5.04
N SER A 47 4.58 -8.98 -5.71
CA SER A 47 5.24 -8.30 -6.81
C SER A 47 4.98 -6.79 -6.82
N PRO A 48 5.82 -6.00 -7.53
CA PRO A 48 5.57 -4.58 -7.73
C PRO A 48 4.23 -4.27 -8.42
N ASP A 49 3.72 -5.18 -9.25
CA ASP A 49 2.45 -5.01 -9.95
C ASP A 49 1.25 -5.11 -8.98
N ASP A 50 1.41 -5.86 -7.88
CA ASP A 50 0.40 -5.96 -6.84
C ASP A 50 0.20 -4.63 -6.10
N ILE A 51 1.26 -3.84 -5.94
CA ILE A 51 1.19 -2.50 -5.33
C ILE A 51 0.29 -1.59 -6.17
N GLU A 52 0.45 -1.61 -7.49
CA GLU A 52 -0.42 -0.86 -8.40
C GLU A 52 -1.87 -1.38 -8.39
N ARG A 53 -2.06 -2.70 -8.32
CA ARG A 53 -3.37 -3.33 -8.21
C ARG A 53 -4.10 -2.88 -6.93
N VAL A 54 -3.43 -2.91 -5.79
CA VAL A 54 -3.99 -2.50 -4.49
C VAL A 54 -4.25 -1.00 -4.45
N LYS A 55 -3.33 -0.17 -4.97
CA LYS A 55 -3.54 1.29 -5.09
C LYS A 55 -4.82 1.65 -5.84
N ARG A 56 -5.04 1.00 -7.00
CA ARG A 56 -6.25 1.23 -7.82
C ARG A 56 -7.50 0.79 -7.07
N TRP A 57 -7.46 -0.40 -6.49
CA TRP A 57 -8.57 -0.93 -5.73
C TRP A 57 -8.96 -0.03 -4.54
N LEU A 58 -7.98 0.50 -3.80
CA LEU A 58 -8.22 1.44 -2.70
C LEU A 58 -8.84 2.75 -3.19
N SER A 59 -8.35 3.27 -4.31
CA SER A 59 -8.89 4.50 -4.92
C SER A 59 -10.35 4.33 -5.37
N ASP A 60 -10.74 3.14 -5.84
CA ASP A 60 -12.13 2.83 -6.21
C ASP A 60 -13.05 2.65 -4.98
N LYS A 61 -12.48 2.31 -3.82
CA LYS A 61 -13.21 2.00 -2.59
C LYS A 61 -13.33 3.15 -1.61
N GLU A 62 -12.39 4.10 -1.61
CA GLU A 62 -12.44 5.33 -0.80
C GLU A 62 -13.80 6.05 -0.89
N PRO A 63 -14.44 6.24 -2.07
CA PRO A 63 -15.72 6.93 -2.18
C PRO A 63 -16.91 6.14 -1.59
N ALA A 64 -16.77 4.82 -1.42
CA ALA A 64 -17.83 3.92 -0.97
C ALA A 64 -17.81 3.69 0.56
N ALA A 65 -16.86 4.28 1.28
CA ALA A 65 -16.75 4.13 2.73
C ALA A 65 -17.93 4.80 3.45
N VAL A 66 -18.81 3.98 4.03
CA VAL A 66 -20.04 4.41 4.73
C VAL A 66 -19.81 4.96 6.14
N SER A 67 -18.59 4.85 6.67
CA SER A 67 -18.24 5.27 8.04
C SER A 67 -17.03 6.22 8.04
N PRO A 68 -17.05 7.32 8.82
CA PRO A 68 -15.95 8.28 8.89
C PRO A 68 -14.61 7.66 9.33
N THR A 69 -14.64 6.66 10.21
CA THR A 69 -13.44 5.94 10.67
C THR A 69 -12.85 5.13 9.51
N HIS A 70 -13.69 4.34 8.82
CA HIS A 70 -13.27 3.57 7.65
C HIS A 70 -12.73 4.46 6.53
N SER A 71 -13.27 5.67 6.38
CA SER A 71 -12.79 6.64 5.39
C SER A 71 -11.39 7.17 5.74
N ALA A 72 -11.08 7.41 7.02
CA ALA A 72 -9.74 7.84 7.43
C ALA A 72 -8.71 6.72 7.22
N ASP A 73 -9.08 5.49 7.61
CA ASP A 73 -8.26 4.29 7.50
C ASP A 73 -7.95 3.95 6.03
N LEU A 74 -8.97 3.97 5.16
CA LEU A 74 -8.79 3.76 3.73
C LEU A 74 -7.95 4.85 3.08
N LYS A 75 -8.07 6.09 3.54
CA LYS A 75 -7.27 7.21 3.04
C LYS A 75 -5.81 7.09 3.45
N GLU A 76 -5.53 6.67 4.67
CA GLU A 76 -4.16 6.40 5.14
C GLU A 76 -3.54 5.25 4.33
N LEU A 77 -4.28 4.15 4.19
CA LEU A 77 -3.86 3.00 3.39
C LEU A 77 -3.61 3.37 1.92
N ASN A 78 -4.53 4.13 1.29
CA ASN A 78 -4.35 4.61 -0.07
C ASN A 78 -3.11 5.50 -0.18
N GLY A 79 -2.90 6.41 0.78
CA GLY A 79 -1.73 7.29 0.83
C GLY A 79 -0.41 6.51 0.86
N TYR A 80 -0.34 5.44 1.66
CA TYR A 80 0.83 4.57 1.71
C TYR A 80 1.10 3.89 0.35
N PHE A 81 0.07 3.30 -0.27
CA PHE A 81 0.23 2.60 -1.55
C PHE A 81 0.56 3.55 -2.71
N TRP A 82 0.09 4.80 -2.67
CA TRP A 82 0.56 5.85 -3.57
C TRP A 82 2.04 6.14 -3.40
N HIS A 83 2.52 6.23 -2.16
CA HIS A 83 3.92 6.48 -1.88
C HIS A 83 4.81 5.29 -2.29
N ALA A 84 4.38 4.05 -2.01
CA ALA A 84 5.08 2.85 -2.45
C ALA A 84 5.21 2.77 -3.99
N ALA A 85 4.14 3.10 -4.72
CA ALA A 85 4.16 3.18 -6.18
C ALA A 85 5.14 4.26 -6.70
N SER A 86 5.16 5.44 -6.06
CA SER A 86 6.13 6.50 -6.39
C SER A 86 7.56 6.00 -6.20
N ARG A 87 7.85 5.32 -5.08
CA ARG A 87 9.18 4.81 -4.78
C ARG A 87 9.65 3.77 -5.78
N LEU A 88 8.77 2.87 -6.23
CA LEU A 88 9.07 1.93 -7.33
C LEU A 88 9.48 2.68 -8.62
N GLY A 89 8.75 3.75 -8.96
CA GLY A 89 9.07 4.60 -10.10
C GLY A 89 10.48 5.19 -10.01
N GLU A 90 10.84 5.74 -8.86
CA GLU A 90 12.18 6.31 -8.60
C GLU A 90 13.31 5.29 -8.72
N ILE A 91 13.12 4.08 -8.16
CA ILE A 91 14.10 2.97 -8.23
C ILE A 91 14.31 2.54 -9.68
N ARG A 92 13.23 2.38 -10.45
CA ARG A 92 13.28 2.00 -11.86
C ARG A 92 13.96 3.06 -12.72
N GLN A 93 13.66 4.33 -12.50
CA GLN A 93 14.33 5.44 -13.19
C GLN A 93 15.82 5.50 -12.85
N SER A 94 16.18 5.31 -11.59
CA SER A 94 17.59 5.31 -11.13
C SER A 94 18.39 4.15 -11.73
N ARG A 95 17.75 3.00 -11.99
CA ARG A 95 18.36 1.87 -12.71
C ARG A 95 18.60 2.15 -14.19
N PHE A 96 17.73 2.94 -14.83
CA PHE A 96 17.83 3.24 -16.26
C PHE A 96 18.88 4.32 -16.59
N VAL A 97 19.28 5.12 -15.59
CA VAL A 97 20.27 6.20 -15.75
C VAL A 97 21.72 5.73 -15.49
N ARG A 98 21.93 4.43 -15.22
CA ARG A 98 23.25 3.79 -15.11
C ARG A 98 23.58 2.95 -16.33
#